data_AF-A0A851PDM2-F1
#
_entry.id   AF-A0A851PDM2-F1
#
_cell.length_a   1.000
_cell.length_b   1.000
_cell.length_c   1.000
_cell.angle_alpha   90.00
_cell.angle_beta   90.00
_cell.angle_gamma   90.00
#
_symmetry.space_group_name_H-M   'P 1'
#
loop_
_entity.id
_entity.type
_entity.pdbx_description
1 polymer ?
#
loop_
_entity_poly.entity_id
_entity_poly.type
_entity_poly.pdbx_seq_one_letter_code
_entity_poly.pdbx_strand_id
1 'polypeptide(L)'
;AMANRGPSYGLSREVQQKIDRQYDPELEQLLVRWMVAQCGGDVPQPAPGRDGFQQWLKDGTVLCRLINSLHPRGQGPVAKIQASPMAFRQMEQISQFLQAAERYGIAATDIFQTVDLWEGKNMACVQRTLMNLGSLAVAKGDGLFVGDPNWFPK
;
A
#
# COMPACT_ATOMS: atom_id res chain seq x y z
N ALA A 1 40.59 -12.58 -25.70
CA ALA A 1 39.38 -13.14 -25.08
C ALA A 1 38.19 -12.25 -25.45
N MET A 2 37.22 -12.81 -26.16
CA MET A 2 35.87 -12.25 -26.38
C MET A 2 35.14 -12.17 -25.02
N ALA A 3 34.10 -11.39 -24.71
CA ALA A 3 33.15 -10.59 -25.47
C ALA A 3 32.48 -9.56 -24.53
N ASN A 4 32.05 -8.45 -25.12
CA ASN A 4 30.86 -7.62 -24.81
C ASN A 4 30.10 -7.90 -23.49
N ARG A 5 30.22 -6.97 -22.53
CA ARG A 5 29.07 -6.61 -21.67
C ARG A 5 28.25 -5.54 -22.41
N GLY A 6 27.32 -6.00 -23.25
CA GLY A 6 26.27 -5.13 -23.76
C GLY A 6 25.37 -4.62 -22.62
N PRO A 7 24.63 -3.52 -22.84
CA PRO A 7 23.91 -2.82 -21.78
C PRO A 7 22.79 -3.72 -21.22
N SER A 8 22.79 -3.97 -19.91
CA SER A 8 21.88 -4.87 -19.15
C SER A 8 20.38 -4.48 -19.17
N TYR A 9 19.98 -3.60 -20.09
CA TYR A 9 18.66 -2.97 -20.14
C TYR A 9 17.53 -3.91 -20.58
N GLY A 10 17.83 -5.01 -21.28
CA GLY A 10 16.84 -6.03 -21.68
C GLY A 10 16.28 -6.79 -20.48
N LEU A 11 17.17 -7.37 -19.67
CA LEU A 11 16.80 -8.18 -18.51
C LEU A 11 16.02 -7.38 -17.45
N SER A 12 16.43 -6.14 -17.17
CA SER A 12 15.72 -5.26 -16.22
C SER A 12 14.33 -4.88 -16.72
N ARG A 13 14.15 -4.66 -18.03
CA ARG A 13 12.83 -4.35 -18.62
C ARG A 13 11.89 -5.55 -18.60
N GLU A 14 12.38 -6.74 -18.91
CA GLU A 14 11.58 -7.97 -18.87
C GLU A 14 11.13 -8.31 -17.45
N VAL A 15 12.00 -8.11 -16.45
CA VAL A 15 11.65 -8.26 -15.04
C VAL A 15 10.59 -7.25 -14.63
N GLN A 16 10.75 -5.96 -14.98
CA GLN A 16 9.76 -4.94 -14.69
C GLN A 16 8.40 -5.25 -15.33
N GLN A 17 8.38 -5.70 -16.59
CA GLN A 17 7.13 -6.11 -17.26
C GLN A 17 6.43 -7.27 -16.55
N LYS A 18 7.19 -8.25 -16.03
CA LYS A 18 6.61 -9.35 -15.26
C LYS A 18 6.01 -8.87 -13.94
N ILE A 19 6.65 -7.90 -13.28
CA ILE A 19 6.13 -7.27 -12.06
C ILE A 19 4.86 -6.49 -12.38
N ASP A 20 4.88 -5.66 -13.41
CA ASP A 20 3.72 -4.83 -13.79
C ASP A 20 2.51 -5.69 -14.17
N ARG A 21 2.72 -6.89 -14.74
CA ARG A 21 1.65 -7.87 -15.04
C ARG A 21 1.00 -8.49 -13.80
N GLN A 22 1.61 -8.39 -12.62
CA GLN A 22 1.00 -8.85 -11.38
C GLN A 22 0.04 -7.81 -10.79
N TYR A 23 -0.03 -6.60 -11.35
CA TYR A 23 -0.99 -5.60 -10.93
C TYR A 23 -2.40 -6.01 -11.36
N ASP A 24 -3.33 -6.00 -10.41
CA ASP A 24 -4.70 -6.44 -10.63
C ASP A 24 -5.67 -5.23 -10.53
N PRO A 25 -6.28 -4.79 -11.64
CA PRO A 25 -7.24 -3.68 -11.62
C PRO A 25 -8.51 -3.93 -10.81
N GLU A 26 -8.95 -5.18 -10.67
CA GLU A 26 -10.13 -5.53 -9.88
C GLU A 26 -9.79 -5.44 -8.38
N LEU A 27 -8.61 -5.91 -8.02
CA LEU A 27 -8.07 -5.76 -6.66
C LEU A 27 -7.88 -4.28 -6.29
N GLU A 28 -7.43 -3.43 -7.21
CA GLU A 28 -7.37 -1.97 -7.00
C GLU A 28 -8.73 -1.41 -6.58
N GLN A 29 -9.79 -1.70 -7.33
CA GLN A 29 -11.13 -1.19 -7.04
C GLN A 29 -11.65 -1.65 -5.69
N LEU A 30 -11.40 -2.91 -5.34
CA LEU A 30 -11.74 -3.48 -4.04
C LEU A 30 -10.99 -2.77 -2.91
N LEU A 31 -9.67 -2.59 -3.05
CA LEU A 31 -8.84 -1.91 -2.06
C LEU A 31 -9.26 -0.45 -1.89
N VAL A 32 -9.53 0.27 -2.98
CA VAL A 32 -10.03 1.66 -2.92
C VAL A 32 -11.35 1.71 -2.16
N ARG A 33 -12.30 0.83 -2.49
CA ARG A 33 -13.60 0.77 -1.81
C ARG A 33 -13.44 0.51 -0.32
N TRP A 34 -12.61 -0.47 0.05
CA TRP A 34 -12.34 -0.79 1.46
C TRP A 34 -11.67 0.37 2.18
N MET A 35 -10.60 0.94 1.63
CA MET A 35 -9.84 2.01 2.27
C MET A 35 -10.69 3.28 2.49
N VAL A 36 -11.59 3.59 1.57
CA VAL A 36 -12.55 4.71 1.73
C VAL A 36 -13.56 4.39 2.84
N ALA A 37 -14.11 3.17 2.88
CA ALA A 37 -15.02 2.77 3.97
C ALA A 37 -14.31 2.79 5.33
N GLN A 38 -13.07 2.30 5.39
CA GLN A 38 -12.27 2.13 6.59
C GLN A 38 -11.72 3.46 7.14
N CYS A 39 -11.22 4.35 6.28
CA CYS A 39 -10.75 5.68 6.69
C CYS A 39 -11.90 6.69 6.92
N GLY A 40 -13.11 6.36 6.46
CA GLY A 40 -14.27 7.24 6.46
C GLY A 40 -14.37 8.17 5.24
N GLY A 41 -15.53 8.82 5.09
CA GLY A 41 -15.91 9.57 3.88
C GLY A 41 -15.15 10.89 3.61
N ASP A 42 -14.16 11.24 4.43
CA ASP A 42 -13.32 12.44 4.23
C ASP A 42 -12.11 12.17 3.33
N VAL A 43 -11.82 10.89 3.03
CA VAL A 43 -10.71 10.54 2.13
C VAL A 43 -11.17 10.64 0.67
N PRO A 44 -10.47 11.40 -0.19
CA PRO A 44 -10.81 11.49 -1.60
C PRO A 44 -10.64 10.12 -2.28
N GLN A 45 -11.44 9.84 -3.30
CA GLN A 45 -11.22 8.67 -4.16
C GLN A 45 -10.11 8.96 -5.18
N PRO A 46 -9.25 7.98 -5.49
CA PRO A 46 -8.24 8.13 -6.53
C PRO A 46 -8.87 8.24 -7.92
N ALA A 47 -8.13 8.82 -8.86
CA ALA A 47 -8.40 8.60 -10.27
C ALA A 47 -8.25 7.09 -10.59
N PRO A 48 -9.07 6.52 -11.50
CA PRO A 48 -8.99 5.11 -11.82
C PRO A 48 -7.64 4.75 -12.45
N GLY A 49 -7.17 3.54 -12.15
CA GLY A 49 -5.96 2.97 -12.71
C GLY A 49 -4.73 3.18 -11.84
N ARG A 50 -3.69 2.41 -12.16
CA ARG A 50 -2.45 2.28 -11.38
C ARG A 50 -1.83 3.62 -10.99
N ASP A 51 -1.72 4.56 -11.92
CA ASP A 51 -1.07 5.85 -11.66
C ASP A 51 -1.89 6.71 -10.68
N GLY A 52 -3.22 6.67 -10.81
CA GLY A 52 -4.13 7.37 -9.91
C GLY A 52 -4.10 6.77 -8.50
N PHE A 53 -4.10 5.44 -8.41
CA PHE A 53 -3.95 4.71 -7.16
C PHE A 53 -2.60 4.99 -6.49
N GLN A 54 -1.50 4.99 -7.25
CA GLN A 54 -0.18 5.35 -6.74
C GLN A 54 -0.18 6.78 -6.21
N GLN A 55 -0.63 7.75 -7.00
CA GLN A 55 -0.60 9.17 -6.65
C GLN A 55 -1.39 9.46 -5.37
N TRP A 56 -2.49 8.73 -5.15
CA TRP A 56 -3.32 8.85 -3.96
C TRP A 56 -2.64 8.34 -2.69
N LEU A 57 -1.83 7.28 -2.78
CA LEU A 57 -1.13 6.70 -1.63
C LEU A 57 0.27 7.30 -1.42
N LYS A 58 0.84 7.94 -2.44
CA LYS A 58 2.24 8.37 -2.51
C LYS A 58 2.67 9.35 -1.43
N ASP A 59 1.77 10.16 -0.88
CA ASP A 59 2.12 11.08 0.21
C ASP A 59 2.16 10.40 1.59
N GLY A 60 1.64 9.16 1.70
CA GLY A 60 1.57 8.36 2.91
C GLY A 60 0.38 8.68 3.83
N THR A 61 -0.38 9.74 3.57
CA THR A 61 -1.42 10.22 4.50
C THR A 61 -2.57 9.23 4.63
N VAL A 62 -3.06 8.73 3.49
CA VAL A 62 -4.13 7.75 3.42
C VAL A 62 -3.71 6.43 4.08
N LEU A 63 -2.47 5.99 3.85
CA LEU A 63 -1.93 4.78 4.45
C LEU A 63 -1.86 4.89 5.98
N CYS A 64 -1.36 6.01 6.50
CA CYS A 64 -1.32 6.24 7.94
C CYS A 64 -2.73 6.33 8.56
N ARG A 65 -3.69 6.94 7.85
CA ARG A 65 -5.10 6.96 8.29
C ARG A 65 -5.69 5.56 8.32
N LEU A 66 -5.40 4.75 7.29
CA LEU A 66 -5.85 3.37 7.20
C LEU A 66 -5.39 2.56 8.43
N ILE A 67 -4.08 2.49 8.68
CA ILE A 67 -3.57 1.69 9.81
C ILE A 67 -4.04 2.23 11.16
N ASN A 68 -4.16 3.55 11.32
CA ASN A 68 -4.69 4.13 12.55
C ASN A 68 -6.15 3.79 12.80
N SER A 69 -6.97 3.70 11.74
CA SER A 69 -8.39 3.35 11.87
C SER A 69 -8.62 1.90 12.32
N LEU A 70 -7.64 1.02 12.10
CA LEU A 70 -7.63 -0.36 12.58
C LEU A 70 -7.21 -0.49 14.06
N HIS A 71 -7.06 0.64 14.75
CA HIS A 71 -6.77 0.71 16.18
C HIS A 71 -7.88 1.50 16.90
N PRO A 72 -8.06 1.28 18.21
CA PRO A 72 -8.99 2.09 19.00
C PRO A 72 -8.67 3.59 18.87
N ARG A 73 -9.71 4.42 18.98
CA ARG A 73 -9.58 5.88 18.84
C ARG A 73 -8.51 6.41 19.81
N GLY A 74 -7.50 7.10 19.25
CA GLY A 74 -6.38 7.66 20.01
C GLY A 74 -5.22 6.70 20.28
N GLN A 75 -5.32 5.43 19.88
CA GLN A 75 -4.28 4.41 20.02
C GLN A 75 -3.62 4.04 18.68
N GLY A 76 -3.84 4.86 17.65
CA GLY A 76 -3.21 4.67 16.35
C GLY A 76 -1.68 4.77 16.44
N PRO A 77 -0.94 3.87 15.78
CA PRO A 77 0.52 3.83 15.86
C PRO A 77 1.21 5.06 15.22
N VAL A 78 0.51 5.79 14.35
CA VAL A 78 1.02 6.99 13.68
C VAL A 78 0.42 8.25 14.30
N ALA A 79 1.18 8.95 15.16
CA ALA A 79 0.67 10.09 15.91
C ALA A 79 0.43 11.35 15.07
N LYS A 80 1.27 11.61 14.06
CA LYS A 80 1.21 12.84 13.25
C LYS A 80 1.07 12.51 11.77
N ILE A 81 -0.13 12.73 11.25
CA ILE A 81 -0.43 12.59 9.83
C ILE A 81 -0.57 14.00 9.25
N GLN A 82 0.36 14.37 8.39
CA GLN A 82 0.36 15.67 7.73
C GLN A 82 0.81 15.50 6.28
N ALA A 83 -0.01 15.98 5.35
CA ALA A 83 0.35 16.05 3.95
C ALA A 83 1.53 17.01 3.77
N SER A 84 2.51 16.61 2.96
CA SER A 84 3.68 17.43 2.66
C SER A 84 4.08 17.26 1.20
N PRO A 85 4.45 18.36 0.50
CA PRO A 85 5.04 18.26 -0.83
C PRO A 85 6.49 17.78 -0.80
N MET A 86 7.13 17.69 0.38
CA MET A 86 8.54 17.31 0.49
C MET A 86 8.70 15.79 0.37
N ALA A 87 9.46 15.34 -0.62
CA ALA A 87 9.70 13.91 -0.90
C ALA A 87 10.13 13.11 0.35
N PHE A 88 11.07 13.63 1.14
CA PHE A 88 11.55 12.92 2.34
C PHE A 88 10.45 12.74 3.40
N ARG A 89 9.52 13.70 3.53
CA ARG A 89 8.40 13.61 4.46
C ARG A 89 7.39 12.56 4.02
N GLN A 90 7.12 12.49 2.71
CA GLN A 90 6.24 11.46 2.14
C GLN A 90 6.83 10.06 2.37
N MET A 91 8.12 9.89 2.07
CA MET A 91 8.83 8.62 2.30
C MET A 91 8.87 8.22 3.78
N GLU A 92 9.10 9.18 4.68
CA GLU A 92 9.06 8.98 6.13
C GLU A 92 7.66 8.55 6.60
N GLN A 93 6.59 9.14 6.04
CA GLN A 93 5.21 8.80 6.39
C GLN A 93 4.82 7.41 5.87
N ILE A 94 5.20 7.05 4.64
CA ILE A 94 5.06 5.68 4.12
C ILE A 94 5.79 4.70 5.05
N SER A 95 7.03 4.99 5.46
CA SER A 95 7.81 4.14 6.36
C SER A 95 7.11 3.92 7.71
N GLN A 96 6.48 4.95 8.28
CA GLN A 96 5.69 4.81 9.51
C GLN A 96 4.50 3.85 9.34
N PHE A 97 3.80 3.91 8.20
CA PHE A 97 2.77 2.92 7.88
C PHE A 97 3.34 1.50 7.79
N LEU A 98 4.47 1.31 7.10
CA LEU A 98 5.08 -0.02 6.93
C LEU A 98 5.47 -0.64 8.27
N GLN A 99 6.11 0.13 9.16
CA GLN A 99 6.45 -0.31 10.51
C GLN A 99 5.22 -0.65 11.34
N ALA A 100 4.14 0.13 11.20
CA ALA A 100 2.89 -0.14 11.88
C ALA A 100 2.18 -1.39 11.34
N ALA A 101 2.21 -1.61 10.03
CA ALA A 101 1.64 -2.78 9.37
C ALA A 101 2.38 -4.07 9.74
N GLU A 102 3.71 -4.03 9.86
CA GLU A 102 4.52 -5.14 10.38
C GLU A 102 4.12 -5.49 11.81
N ARG A 103 4.06 -4.49 12.71
CA ARG A 103 3.60 -4.68 14.10
C ARG A 103 2.15 -5.16 14.19
N TYR A 104 1.31 -4.81 13.21
CA TYR A 104 -0.06 -5.26 13.14
C TYR A 104 -0.17 -6.76 12.82
N GLY A 105 0.86 -7.33 12.18
CA GLY A 105 1.00 -8.78 11.94
C GLY A 105 1.37 -9.17 10.51
N ILE A 106 1.62 -8.22 9.61
CA ILE A 106 2.08 -8.57 8.25
C ILE A 106 3.55 -9.05 8.33
N ALA A 107 3.85 -10.17 7.68
CA ALA A 107 5.23 -10.65 7.58
C ALA A 107 6.09 -9.66 6.78
N ALA A 108 7.30 -9.37 7.25
CA ALA A 108 8.24 -8.45 6.60
C ALA A 108 8.53 -8.80 5.13
N THR A 109 8.42 -10.09 4.76
CA THR A 109 8.57 -10.59 3.38
C THR A 109 7.44 -10.18 2.45
N ASP A 110 6.27 -9.84 2.99
CA ASP A 110 5.06 -9.47 2.24
C ASP A 110 4.75 -7.96 2.33
N ILE A 111 5.63 -7.19 2.98
CA ILE A 111 5.54 -5.73 3.09
C ILE A 111 6.34 -5.09 1.94
N PHE A 112 5.70 -4.18 1.21
CA PHE A 112 6.35 -3.41 0.16
C PHE A 112 7.41 -2.45 0.71
N GLN A 113 8.35 -2.02 -0.13
CA GLN A 113 9.34 -0.99 0.21
C GLN A 113 8.86 0.40 -0.19
N THR A 114 9.28 1.45 0.52
CA THR A 114 8.85 2.83 0.22
C THR A 114 8.98 3.23 -1.26
N VAL A 115 10.03 2.77 -1.96
CA VAL A 115 10.24 3.04 -3.39
C VAL A 115 9.25 2.32 -4.30
N ASP A 116 8.70 1.17 -3.89
CA ASP A 116 7.70 0.41 -4.65
C ASP A 116 6.44 1.23 -4.87
N LEU A 117 6.07 2.03 -3.87
CA LEU A 117 4.97 2.98 -3.93
C LEU A 117 5.41 4.35 -4.43
N TRP A 118 6.42 4.96 -3.82
CA TRP A 118 6.78 6.36 -4.07
C TRP A 118 7.30 6.58 -5.50
N GLU A 119 8.13 5.66 -6.01
CA GLU A 119 8.57 5.64 -7.41
C GLU A 119 7.70 4.75 -8.30
N GLY A 120 6.76 4.00 -7.72
CA GLY A 120 5.85 3.12 -8.46
C GLY A 120 6.51 1.85 -8.99
N LYS A 121 7.69 1.47 -8.46
CA LYS A 121 8.49 0.34 -8.96
C LYS A 121 7.78 -1.01 -8.86
N ASN A 122 6.90 -1.20 -7.87
CA ASN A 122 6.20 -2.46 -7.69
C ASN A 122 4.83 -2.26 -7.03
N MET A 123 3.89 -1.70 -7.79
CA MET A 123 2.53 -1.47 -7.30
C MET A 123 1.77 -2.76 -6.99
N ALA A 124 2.12 -3.89 -7.61
CA ALA A 124 1.53 -5.18 -7.28
C ALA A 124 1.88 -5.63 -5.84
N CYS A 125 3.11 -5.34 -5.38
CA CYS A 125 3.50 -5.57 -3.99
C CYS A 125 2.71 -4.68 -3.03
N VAL A 126 2.48 -3.41 -3.38
CA VAL A 126 1.63 -2.49 -2.60
C VAL A 126 0.21 -3.04 -2.45
N GLN A 127 -0.40 -3.53 -3.54
CA GLN A 127 -1.72 -4.17 -3.48
C GLN A 127 -1.73 -5.39 -2.55
N ARG A 128 -0.71 -6.24 -2.63
CA ARG A 128 -0.60 -7.45 -1.81
C ARG A 128 -0.48 -7.13 -0.32
N THR A 129 0.35 -6.15 0.05
CA THR A 129 0.47 -5.73 1.45
C THR A 129 -0.86 -5.20 1.99
N LEU A 130 -1.57 -4.37 1.21
CA LEU A 130 -2.89 -3.85 1.61
C LEU A 130 -3.94 -4.96 1.72
N MET A 131 -3.90 -5.94 0.81
CA MET A 131 -4.77 -7.11 0.86
C MET A 131 -4.54 -7.92 2.13
N ASN A 132 -3.28 -8.20 2.47
CA ASN A 132 -2.91 -8.91 3.70
C ASN A 132 -3.32 -8.13 4.95
N LEU A 133 -3.20 -6.80 4.93
CA LEU A 133 -3.66 -5.96 6.04
C LEU A 133 -5.18 -6.11 6.27
N GLY A 134 -5.97 -6.07 5.19
CA GLY A 134 -7.41 -6.24 5.26
C GLY A 134 -7.82 -7.62 5.76
N SER A 135 -7.20 -8.69 5.23
CA SER A 135 -7.42 -10.06 5.73
C SER A 135 -7.10 -10.22 7.22
N LEU A 136 -5.97 -9.66 7.68
CA LEU A 136 -5.61 -9.69 9.10
C LEU A 136 -6.62 -8.92 9.97
N ALA A 137 -7.09 -7.77 9.49
CA ALA A 137 -8.10 -6.98 10.20
C ALA A 137 -9.44 -7.73 10.33
N VAL A 138 -9.88 -8.41 9.26
CA VAL A 138 -11.06 -9.28 9.30
C VAL A 138 -10.86 -10.45 10.28
N ALA A 139 -9.70 -11.10 10.23
CA ALA A 139 -9.38 -12.25 11.08
C ALA A 139 -9.27 -11.89 12.57
N LYS A 140 -8.81 -10.68 12.90
CA LYS A 140 -8.73 -10.21 14.30
C LYS A 140 -10.10 -10.10 14.97
N GLY A 141 -11.14 -9.74 14.23
CA GLY A 141 -12.52 -9.72 14.74
C GLY A 141 -12.75 -8.79 15.94
N ASP A 142 -11.95 -7.74 16.10
CA ASP A 142 -11.99 -6.79 17.22
C ASP A 142 -13.08 -5.71 17.08
N GLY A 143 -13.83 -5.74 15.98
CA GLY A 143 -14.90 -4.78 15.66
C GLY A 143 -14.42 -3.44 15.11
N LEU A 144 -13.12 -3.30 14.79
CA LEU A 144 -12.55 -2.07 14.20
C LEU A 144 -12.51 -2.07 12.67
N PHE A 145 -12.64 -3.25 12.06
CA PHE A 145 -12.78 -3.38 10.62
C PHE A 145 -14.13 -2.82 10.15
N VAL A 146 -14.09 -2.02 9.08
CA VAL A 146 -15.25 -1.40 8.42
C VAL A 146 -15.24 -1.78 6.95
N GLY A 147 -16.34 -2.35 6.48
CA GLY A 147 -16.50 -2.85 5.12
C GLY A 147 -17.21 -4.20 5.10
N ASP A 148 -17.26 -4.84 3.94
CA ASP A 148 -17.74 -6.22 3.83
C ASP A 148 -16.56 -7.19 4.09
N PRO A 149 -16.63 -8.04 5.13
CA PRO A 149 -15.59 -9.03 5.40
C PRO A 149 -15.35 -10.01 4.24
N ASN A 150 -16.32 -10.19 3.34
CA ASN A 150 -16.18 -11.08 2.18
C ASN A 150 -15.28 -10.50 1.08
N TRP A 151 -14.88 -9.22 1.18
CA TRP A 151 -13.88 -8.63 0.29
C TRP A 151 -12.49 -9.23 0.51
N PHE A 152 -12.24 -9.81 1.69
CA PHE A 152 -10.96 -10.41 2.04
C PHE A 152 -11.14 -11.91 2.27
N PRO A 153 -10.21 -12.76 1.80
CA PRO A 153 -10.20 -14.16 2.15
C PRO A 153 -9.99 -14.28 3.67
N LYS A 154 -10.73 -15.23 4.25
CA LYS A 154 -10.68 -15.59 5.67
C LYS A 154 -9.54 -16.54 5.96
#